data_AF-A0A2T4ICP3-F1
#
_entry.id   AF-A0A2T4ICP3-F1
#
_cell.length_a   1.000
_cell.length_b   1.000
_cell.length_c   1.000
_cell.angle_alpha   90.00
_cell.angle_beta   90.00
_cell.angle_gamma   90.00
#
_symmetry.space_group_name_H-M   'P 1'
#
loop_
_entity.id
_entity.type
_entity.pdbx_description
1 polymer ?
#
loop_
_entity_poly.entity_id
_entity_poly.type
_entity_poly.pdbx_seq_one_letter_code
_entity_poly.pdbx_strand_id
1 'polypeptide(L)'
;MDFTALLRRSIIVAVVVALGAGTTVFFLNEWFHDEFLTGLGIAQPLGDAMGTVLIVGVAYLAQRLVSLAFFRDQMFGLASAQQRIEQSSRTMGTLSDEVAAELQAVPTYNGVLRSQLDSVVQQTEQAAYSITERLQAIDTVVTRLNDFVTTSSAESSDLVEHSEENIEQNQRLIDKMRRYIDARIQEAQDDQARVAQVVEEARSLESLTKLIKDIAAQTNLLALNAAIEAARAGEAGRGFAVVADEVRKLSAETEKAVLAINQGIQGVAGTIEIQLKEKLSTVNLDKEQAALGQFADQLIGLGRSYEDILRHQETVIQTVKASSEELSAMFLDTLASVQFQDVTRQQIEHTTEALSRLDEHLGGLAERLLQADNPDFKYVPLTQHLEELYARYVMDSQRSVHQDALHQDTGDGGSKGSAKIELF
;
A
#
# COMPACT_ATOMS: atom_id res chain seq x y z
N MET A 1 57.39 48.46 22.35
CA MET A 1 58.84 48.74 22.44
C MET A 1 59.22 48.79 23.90
N ASP A 2 60.21 48.02 24.34
CA ASP A 2 60.70 48.12 25.71
C ASP A 2 61.68 49.30 25.82
N PHE A 3 61.10 50.50 25.98
CA PHE A 3 61.84 51.76 26.09
C PHE A 3 62.87 51.71 27.22
N THR A 4 62.58 50.93 28.28
CA THR A 4 63.48 50.76 29.41
C THR A 4 64.74 49.99 29.03
N ALA A 5 64.64 48.98 28.16
CA ALA A 5 65.77 48.23 27.66
C ALA A 5 66.67 49.08 26.74
N LEU A 6 66.07 49.90 25.86
CA LEU A 6 66.82 50.83 25.00
C LEU A 6 67.51 51.91 25.82
N LEU A 7 66.81 52.50 26.80
CA LEU A 7 67.36 53.49 27.71
C LEU A 7 68.49 52.92 28.58
N ARG A 8 68.36 51.67 29.04
CA ARG A 8 69.43 50.96 29.75
C ARG A 8 70.65 50.76 28.86
N ARG A 9 70.46 50.35 27.60
CA ARG A 9 71.57 50.16 26.63
C ARG A 9 72.26 51.49 26.31
N SER A 10 71.50 52.57 26.09
CA SER A 10 72.07 53.89 25.82
C SER A 10 72.84 54.45 27.03
N ILE A 11 72.32 54.28 28.24
CA ILE A 11 73.01 54.67 29.48
C ILE A 11 74.31 53.88 29.65
N ILE A 12 74.29 52.55 29.45
CA ILE A 12 75.51 51.73 29.56
C ILE A 12 76.59 52.22 28.59
N VAL A 13 76.23 52.45 27.33
CA VAL A 13 77.22 52.93 26.35
C VAL A 13 77.69 54.35 26.66
N ALA A 14 76.78 55.25 27.08
CA ALA A 14 77.14 56.61 27.47
C ALA A 14 78.10 56.63 28.68
N VAL A 15 77.87 55.79 29.70
CA VAL A 15 78.75 55.66 30.87
C VAL A 15 80.12 55.11 30.47
N VAL A 16 80.17 54.06 29.64
CA VAL A 16 81.43 53.47 29.16
C VAL A 16 82.25 54.49 28.36
N VAL A 17 81.62 55.24 27.47
CA VAL A 17 82.28 56.27 26.66
C VAL A 17 82.70 57.46 27.51
N ALA A 18 81.87 57.91 28.45
CA ALA A 18 82.19 59.04 29.34
C ALA A 18 83.38 58.72 30.25
N LEU A 19 83.43 57.50 30.81
CA LEU A 19 84.57 57.03 31.60
C LEU A 19 85.84 56.94 30.74
N GLY A 20 85.74 56.41 29.52
CA GLY A 20 86.87 56.34 28.59
C GLY A 20 87.39 57.71 28.15
N ALA A 21 86.48 58.63 27.79
CA ALA A 21 86.82 60.00 27.41
C ALA A 21 87.42 60.77 28.59
N GLY A 22 86.80 60.73 29.78
CA GLY A 22 87.30 61.41 30.98
C GLY A 22 88.69 60.94 31.39
N THR A 23 88.95 59.63 31.30
CA THR A 23 90.29 59.05 31.55
C THR A 23 91.30 59.56 30.51
N THR A 24 90.91 59.60 29.23
CA THR A 24 91.76 60.09 28.14
C THR A 24 92.11 61.56 28.31
N VAL A 25 91.14 62.41 28.66
CA VAL A 25 91.38 63.83 28.94
C VAL A 25 92.33 63.98 30.12
N PHE A 26 92.07 63.31 31.24
CA PHE A 26 92.88 63.44 32.45
C PHE A 26 94.37 63.12 32.20
N PHE A 27 94.67 62.04 31.47
CA PHE A 27 96.05 61.63 31.20
C PHE A 27 96.74 62.41 30.08
N LEU A 28 95.99 62.87 29.06
CA LEU A 28 96.57 63.61 27.93
C LEU A 28 96.53 65.13 28.11
N ASN A 29 95.95 65.63 29.20
CA ASN A 29 95.76 67.07 29.41
C ASN A 29 97.08 67.84 29.43
N GLU A 30 98.04 67.38 30.25
CA GLU A 30 99.35 68.02 30.39
C GLU A 30 100.10 68.00 29.06
N TRP A 31 100.15 66.83 28.40
CA TRP A 31 100.79 66.69 27.08
C TRP A 31 100.17 67.60 26.02
N PHE A 32 98.84 67.71 25.99
CA PHE A 32 98.12 68.54 25.02
C PHE A 32 98.45 70.03 25.21
N HIS A 33 98.51 70.50 26.46
CA HIS A 33 98.80 71.90 26.75
C HIS A 33 100.28 72.25 26.59
N ASP A 34 101.17 71.43 27.14
CA ASP A 34 102.58 71.77 27.27
C ASP A 34 103.35 71.49 25.97
N GLU A 35 103.10 70.36 25.32
CA GLU A 35 103.82 69.97 24.10
C GLU A 35 103.06 70.33 22.82
N PHE A 36 101.78 69.97 22.73
CA PHE A 36 101.03 70.03 21.48
C PHE A 36 100.58 71.46 21.12
N LEU A 37 99.90 72.17 22.03
CA LEU A 37 99.43 73.53 21.78
C LEU A 37 100.60 74.53 21.65
N THR A 38 101.62 74.40 22.49
CA THR A 38 102.83 75.22 22.45
C THR A 38 103.62 75.00 21.15
N GLY A 39 103.73 73.75 20.68
CA GLY A 39 104.41 73.41 19.42
C GLY A 39 103.71 73.92 18.15
N LEU A 40 102.40 74.14 18.22
CA LEU A 40 101.58 74.66 17.10
C LEU A 40 101.36 76.19 17.15
N GLY A 41 101.79 76.87 18.22
CA GLY A 41 101.64 78.33 18.38
C GLY A 41 100.19 78.79 18.57
N ILE A 42 99.32 77.92 19.08
CA ILE A 42 97.88 78.20 19.25
C ILE A 42 97.65 78.82 20.64
N ALA A 43 96.86 79.89 20.71
CA ALA A 43 96.48 80.50 21.98
C ALA A 43 95.62 79.54 22.82
N GLN A 44 95.87 79.44 24.13
CA GLN A 44 95.17 78.53 25.05
C GLN A 44 93.64 78.49 24.88
N PRO A 45 92.90 79.61 24.77
CA PRO A 45 91.45 79.56 24.61
C PRO A 45 90.99 78.89 23.31
N LEU A 46 91.79 79.04 22.24
CA LEU A 46 91.52 78.40 20.95
C LEU A 46 91.89 76.91 20.99
N GLY A 47 92.97 76.56 21.70
CA GLY A 47 93.41 75.20 21.95
C GLY A 47 92.40 74.38 22.75
N ASP A 48 91.86 74.94 23.83
CA ASP A 48 90.80 74.33 24.64
C ASP A 48 89.53 74.12 23.84
N ALA A 49 89.14 75.09 23.03
CA ALA A 49 87.99 74.98 22.13
C ALA A 49 88.22 73.84 21.11
N MET A 50 89.39 73.78 20.48
CA MET A 50 89.74 72.73 19.52
C MET A 50 89.83 71.34 20.17
N GLY A 51 90.44 71.23 21.36
CA GLY A 51 90.56 69.99 22.11
C GLY A 51 89.21 69.48 22.58
N THR A 52 88.34 70.36 23.08
CA THR A 52 86.96 70.03 23.46
C THR A 52 86.17 69.53 22.26
N VAL A 53 86.27 70.22 21.11
CA VAL A 53 85.61 69.78 19.87
C VAL A 53 86.14 68.41 19.42
N LEU A 54 87.44 68.17 19.54
CA LEU A 54 88.07 66.90 19.18
C LEU A 54 87.63 65.76 20.10
N ILE A 55 87.62 65.97 21.42
CA ILE A 55 87.15 64.98 22.41
C ILE A 55 85.66 64.69 22.23
N VAL A 56 84.83 65.70 22.01
CA VAL A 56 83.39 65.50 21.72
C VAL A 56 83.21 64.70 20.43
N GLY A 57 84.00 64.97 19.38
CA GLY A 57 83.99 64.21 18.14
C GLY A 57 84.43 62.75 18.32
N VAL A 58 85.50 62.51 19.06
CA VAL A 58 86.01 61.15 19.37
C VAL A 58 85.03 60.38 20.25
N ALA A 59 84.46 61.02 21.28
CA ALA A 59 83.44 60.42 22.15
C ALA A 59 82.19 60.03 21.35
N TYR A 60 81.76 60.88 20.42
CA TYR A 60 80.66 60.55 19.51
C TYR A 60 80.93 59.31 18.65
N LEU A 61 82.14 59.20 18.08
CA LEU A 61 82.56 58.02 17.30
C LEU A 61 82.69 56.77 18.17
N ALA A 62 83.29 56.90 19.36
CA ALA A 62 83.41 55.81 20.34
C ALA A 62 82.04 55.28 20.77
N GLN A 63 81.05 56.16 20.97
CA GLN A 63 79.68 55.77 21.28
C GLN A 63 79.05 54.88 20.19
N ARG A 64 79.28 55.21 18.92
CA ARG A 64 78.81 54.38 17.79
C ARG A 64 79.57 53.05 17.69
N LEU A 65 80.88 53.04 17.93
CA LEU A 65 81.70 51.83 17.89
C LEU A 65 81.33 50.85 19.01
N VAL A 66 81.13 51.33 20.24
CA VAL A 66 80.71 50.50 21.38
C VAL A 66 79.30 49.94 21.14
N SER A 67 78.38 50.76 20.61
CA SER A 67 77.05 50.28 20.21
C SER A 67 77.13 49.16 19.17
N LEU A 68 77.96 49.34 18.13
CA LEU A 68 78.21 48.32 17.09
C LEU A 68 78.78 47.03 17.68
N ALA A 69 79.76 47.12 18.59
CA ALA A 69 80.41 45.94 19.15
C ALA A 69 79.47 45.10 20.03
N PHE A 70 78.66 45.74 20.88
CA PHE A 70 77.80 45.05 21.84
C PHE A 70 76.43 44.66 21.29
N PHE A 71 75.86 45.48 20.39
CA PHE A 71 74.49 45.29 19.90
C PHE A 71 74.42 45.00 18.41
N ARG A 72 75.57 44.89 17.72
CA ARG A 72 75.67 44.72 16.25
C ARG A 72 74.90 45.78 15.46
N ASP A 73 74.69 46.95 16.08
CA ASP A 73 73.84 48.03 15.56
C ASP A 73 74.37 49.38 16.07
N GLN A 74 74.39 50.39 15.20
CA GLN A 74 74.80 51.76 15.54
C GLN A 74 73.77 52.47 16.44
N MET A 75 72.55 51.96 16.56
CA MET A 75 71.46 52.53 17.37
C MET A 75 71.03 51.63 18.54
N PHE A 76 71.96 51.06 19.30
CA PHE A 76 71.66 50.29 20.53
C PHE A 76 70.68 49.11 20.35
N GLY A 77 70.60 48.57 19.13
CA GLY A 77 69.68 47.49 18.76
C GLY A 77 68.29 47.95 18.30
N LEU A 78 68.05 49.26 18.20
CA LEU A 78 66.80 49.85 17.70
C LEU A 78 66.54 49.47 16.24
N ALA A 79 67.56 49.49 15.37
CA ALA A 79 67.39 49.13 13.96
C ALA A 79 67.04 47.65 13.82
N SER A 80 67.67 46.77 14.60
CA SER A 80 67.30 45.34 14.63
C SER A 80 65.88 45.09 15.17
N ALA A 81 65.44 45.88 16.16
CA ALA A 81 64.10 45.78 16.73
C ALA A 81 63.04 46.33 15.76
N GLN A 82 63.33 47.44 15.09
CA GLN A 82 62.50 47.99 14.03
C GLN A 82 62.37 47.02 12.86
N GLN A 83 63.47 46.41 12.41
CA GLN A 83 63.44 45.42 11.34
C GLN A 83 62.61 44.18 11.71
N ARG A 84 62.68 43.70 12.96
CA ARG A 84 61.81 42.62 13.46
C ARG A 84 60.33 43.02 13.47
N ILE A 85 60.01 44.24 13.89
CA ILE A 85 58.63 44.76 13.89
C ILE A 85 58.11 44.93 12.46
N GLU A 86 58.93 45.47 11.55
CA GLU A 86 58.57 45.61 10.13
C GLU A 86 58.36 44.24 9.48
N GLN A 87 59.23 43.27 9.76
CA GLN A 87 59.09 41.91 9.25
C GLN A 87 57.84 41.23 9.81
N SER A 88 57.62 41.27 11.13
CA SER A 88 56.43 40.71 11.77
C SER A 88 55.14 41.39 11.27
N SER A 89 55.15 42.72 11.08
CA SER A 89 54.03 43.46 10.51
C SER A 89 53.76 43.10 9.05
N ARG A 90 54.80 42.85 8.25
CA ARG A 90 54.64 42.36 6.88
C ARG A 90 54.07 40.95 6.85
N THR A 91 54.60 40.04 7.66
CA THR A 91 54.10 38.67 7.81
C THR A 91 52.64 38.66 8.28
N MET A 92 52.30 39.49 9.26
CA MET A 92 50.92 39.64 9.72
C MET A 92 50.01 40.22 8.64
N GLY A 93 50.50 41.18 7.84
CA GLY A 93 49.76 41.72 6.70
C GLY A 93 49.44 40.65 5.66
N THR A 94 50.46 39.90 5.19
CA THR A 94 50.27 38.81 4.23
C THR A 94 49.36 37.71 4.76
N LEU A 95 49.47 37.42 6.06
CA LEU A 95 48.64 36.44 6.73
C LEU A 95 47.18 36.88 6.85
N SER A 96 46.97 38.17 7.15
CA SER A 96 45.63 38.75 7.21
C SER A 96 44.98 38.73 5.83
N ASP A 97 45.73 38.99 4.76
CA ASP A 97 45.23 38.91 3.38
C ASP A 97 44.87 37.46 3.00
N GLU A 98 45.69 36.48 3.38
CA GLU A 98 45.43 35.04 3.20
C GLU A 98 44.14 34.59 3.90
N VAL A 99 44.01 34.89 5.20
CA VAL A 99 42.82 34.54 5.98
C VAL A 99 41.59 35.31 5.49
N ALA A 100 41.74 36.57 5.08
CA ALA A 100 40.64 37.34 4.50
C ALA A 100 40.13 36.73 3.19
N ALA A 101 41.02 36.23 2.33
CA ALA A 101 40.64 35.54 1.10
C ALA A 101 39.86 34.24 1.38
N GLU A 102 40.28 33.46 2.38
CA GLU A 102 39.54 32.26 2.80
C GLU A 102 38.18 32.61 3.41
N LEU A 103 38.11 33.62 4.28
CA LEU A 103 36.84 34.08 4.85
C LEU A 103 35.88 34.63 3.77
N GLN A 104 36.39 35.19 2.67
CA GLN A 104 35.59 35.59 1.51
C GLN A 104 35.02 34.39 0.73
N ALA A 105 35.59 33.19 0.85
CA ALA A 105 35.08 31.97 0.22
C ALA A 105 33.97 31.27 1.06
N VAL A 106 33.84 31.61 2.34
CA VAL A 106 32.84 31.04 3.26
C VAL A 106 31.39 31.26 2.78
N PRO A 107 30.99 32.46 2.29
CA PRO A 107 29.66 32.67 1.72
C PRO A 107 29.35 31.72 0.56
N THR A 108 30.30 31.52 -0.37
CA THR A 108 30.15 30.60 -1.50
C THR A 108 30.00 29.16 -1.02
N TYR A 109 30.81 28.74 -0.05
CA TYR A 109 30.68 27.41 0.57
C TYR A 109 29.30 27.19 1.18
N ASN A 110 28.84 28.14 1.99
CA ASN A 110 27.50 28.10 2.59
C ASN A 110 26.38 28.20 1.54
N GLY A 111 26.59 28.92 0.44
CA GLY A 111 25.66 29.00 -0.69
C GLY A 111 25.42 27.63 -1.32
N VAL A 112 26.50 26.87 -1.55
CA VAL A 112 26.42 25.49 -2.04
C VAL A 112 25.63 24.61 -1.07
N LEU A 113 25.95 24.65 0.23
CA LEU A 113 25.24 23.83 1.23
C LEU A 113 23.76 24.21 1.35
N ARG A 114 23.44 25.50 1.30
CA ARG A 114 22.06 25.99 1.31
C ARG A 114 21.30 25.49 0.10
N SER A 115 21.91 25.49 -1.08
CA SER A 115 21.29 25.00 -2.31
C SER A 115 21.04 23.48 -2.26
N GLN A 116 21.97 22.70 -1.68
CA GLN A 116 21.76 21.27 -1.43
C GLN A 116 20.57 21.02 -0.48
N LEU A 117 20.50 21.76 0.63
CA LEU A 117 19.37 21.65 1.56
C LEU A 117 18.05 22.06 0.92
N ASP A 118 18.03 23.12 0.10
CA ASP A 118 16.83 23.53 -0.64
C ASP A 118 16.37 22.43 -1.62
N SER A 119 17.32 21.78 -2.32
CA SER A 119 17.01 20.64 -3.18
C SER A 119 16.43 19.46 -2.40
N VAL A 120 16.96 19.16 -1.21
CA VAL A 120 16.40 18.13 -0.31
C VAL A 120 14.97 18.45 0.09
N VAL A 121 14.69 19.71 0.46
CA VAL A 121 13.34 20.16 0.82
C VAL A 121 12.39 19.98 -0.36
N GLN A 122 12.77 20.45 -1.55
CA GLN A 122 11.94 20.32 -2.75
C GLN A 122 11.67 18.85 -3.13
N GLN A 123 12.70 17.99 -3.10
CA GLN A 123 12.55 16.56 -3.37
C GLN A 123 11.61 15.90 -2.35
N THR A 124 11.74 16.26 -1.08
CA THR A 124 10.91 15.72 0.02
C THR A 124 9.46 16.19 -0.10
N GLU A 125 9.22 17.46 -0.43
CA GLU A 125 7.87 17.99 -0.69
C GLU A 125 7.23 17.29 -1.90
N GLN A 126 7.95 17.17 -3.01
CA GLN A 126 7.46 16.50 -4.21
C GLN A 126 7.11 15.02 -3.94
N ALA A 127 7.96 14.32 -3.19
CA ALA A 127 7.70 12.94 -2.78
C ALA A 127 6.45 12.84 -1.88
N ALA A 128 6.29 13.76 -0.92
CA ALA A 128 5.11 13.81 -0.05
C ALA A 128 3.82 14.07 -0.85
N TYR A 129 3.85 14.98 -1.83
CA TYR A 129 2.72 15.21 -2.73
C TYR A 129 2.38 13.96 -3.55
N SER A 130 3.39 13.30 -4.15
CA SER A 130 3.16 12.08 -4.92
C SER A 130 2.58 10.95 -4.06
N ILE A 131 3.08 10.76 -2.84
CA ILE A 131 2.52 9.77 -1.90
C ILE A 131 1.07 10.10 -1.58
N THR A 132 0.75 11.37 -1.32
CA THR A 132 -0.62 11.79 -1.01
C THR A 132 -1.57 11.51 -2.17
N GLU A 133 -1.17 11.83 -3.41
CA GLU A 133 -1.94 11.56 -4.62
C GLU A 133 -2.17 10.04 -4.81
N ARG A 134 -1.14 9.23 -4.62
CA ARG A 134 -1.24 7.77 -4.68
C ARG A 134 -2.18 7.20 -3.61
N LEU A 135 -2.10 7.72 -2.38
CA LEU A 135 -3.01 7.32 -1.30
C LEU A 135 -4.46 7.72 -1.57
N GLN A 136 -4.71 8.89 -2.18
CA GLN A 136 -6.05 9.28 -2.61
C GLN A 136 -6.60 8.39 -3.72
N ALA A 137 -5.75 7.96 -4.66
CA ALA A 137 -6.13 6.99 -5.68
C ALA A 137 -6.48 5.63 -5.05
N ILE A 138 -5.68 5.16 -4.10
CA ILE A 138 -5.97 3.94 -3.33
C ILE A 138 -7.32 4.08 -2.60
N ASP A 139 -7.55 5.18 -1.90
CA ASP A 139 -8.81 5.45 -1.17
C ASP A 139 -10.02 5.43 -2.10
N THR A 140 -9.89 5.97 -3.30
CA THR A 140 -10.94 5.93 -4.34
C THR A 140 -11.27 4.49 -4.75
N VAL A 141 -10.25 3.65 -4.97
CA VAL A 141 -10.45 2.23 -5.32
C VAL A 141 -11.06 1.45 -4.16
N VAL A 142 -10.59 1.68 -2.93
CA VAL A 142 -11.16 1.07 -1.71
C VAL A 142 -12.62 1.44 -1.53
N THR A 143 -12.96 2.72 -1.67
CA THR A 143 -14.35 3.20 -1.57
C THR A 143 -15.24 2.55 -2.62
N ARG A 144 -14.80 2.53 -3.89
CA ARG A 144 -15.52 1.86 -4.97
C ARG A 144 -15.72 0.36 -4.70
N LEU A 145 -14.71 -0.32 -4.18
CA LEU A 145 -14.80 -1.73 -3.82
C LEU A 145 -15.79 -1.96 -2.67
N ASN A 146 -15.77 -1.10 -1.65
CA ASN A 146 -16.70 -1.18 -0.53
C ASN A 146 -18.15 -0.93 -0.95
N ASP A 147 -18.38 0.05 -1.82
CA ASP A 147 -19.71 0.34 -2.38
C ASP A 147 -20.22 -0.83 -3.24
N PHE A 148 -19.33 -1.43 -4.04
CA PHE A 148 -19.64 -2.62 -4.82
C PHE A 148 -20.03 -3.79 -3.92
N VAL A 149 -19.23 -4.12 -2.90
CA VAL A 149 -19.51 -5.21 -1.96
C VAL A 149 -20.83 -4.97 -1.22
N THR A 150 -21.08 -3.73 -0.78
CA THR A 150 -22.32 -3.37 -0.08
C THR A 150 -23.54 -3.55 -0.97
N THR A 151 -23.48 -3.04 -2.21
CA THR A 151 -24.57 -3.15 -3.19
C THR A 151 -24.81 -4.62 -3.57
N SER A 152 -23.75 -5.35 -3.92
CA SER A 152 -23.86 -6.77 -4.29
C SER A 152 -24.33 -7.65 -3.13
N SER A 153 -24.01 -7.30 -1.87
CA SER A 153 -24.54 -7.97 -0.69
C SER A 153 -26.04 -7.74 -0.53
N ALA A 154 -26.53 -6.51 -0.78
CA ALA A 154 -27.96 -6.21 -0.76
C ALA A 154 -28.72 -6.97 -1.86
N GLU A 155 -28.19 -6.96 -3.09
CA GLU A 155 -28.75 -7.74 -4.21
C GLU A 155 -28.73 -9.25 -3.94
N SER A 156 -27.65 -9.77 -3.35
CA SER A 156 -27.59 -11.18 -2.95
C SER A 156 -28.64 -11.53 -1.90
N SER A 157 -28.89 -10.63 -0.94
CA SER A 157 -29.93 -10.83 0.06
C SER A 157 -31.33 -10.89 -0.56
N ASP A 158 -31.62 -10.00 -1.50
CA ASP A 158 -32.90 -9.97 -2.22
C ASP A 158 -33.11 -11.24 -3.08
N LEU A 159 -32.05 -11.70 -3.76
CA LEU A 159 -32.07 -12.96 -4.52
C LEU A 159 -32.31 -14.17 -3.62
N VAL A 160 -31.67 -14.21 -2.44
CA VAL A 160 -31.86 -15.30 -1.47
C VAL A 160 -33.28 -15.27 -0.89
N GLU A 161 -33.81 -14.10 -0.53
CA GLU A 161 -35.18 -13.96 -0.02
C GLU A 161 -36.21 -14.49 -1.03
N HIS A 162 -36.10 -14.07 -2.30
CA HIS A 162 -36.97 -14.59 -3.37
C HIS A 162 -36.80 -16.12 -3.58
N SER A 163 -35.58 -16.65 -3.44
CA SER A 163 -35.33 -18.08 -3.54
C SER A 163 -35.99 -18.84 -2.39
N GLU A 164 -35.90 -18.32 -1.15
CA GLU A 164 -36.54 -18.89 0.02
C GLU A 164 -38.07 -18.92 -0.10
N GLU A 165 -38.69 -17.84 -0.60
CA GLU A 165 -40.12 -17.82 -0.90
C GLU A 165 -40.52 -18.90 -1.91
N ASN A 166 -39.74 -19.06 -2.98
CA ASN A 166 -39.97 -20.09 -4.00
C ASN A 166 -39.80 -21.51 -3.45
N ILE A 167 -38.84 -21.72 -2.54
CA ILE A 167 -38.65 -22.99 -1.84
C ILE A 167 -39.86 -23.30 -0.95
N GLU A 168 -40.35 -22.31 -0.20
CA GLU A 168 -41.53 -22.50 0.66
C GLU A 168 -42.78 -22.83 -0.15
N GLN A 169 -42.99 -22.15 -1.28
CA GLN A 169 -44.09 -22.45 -2.20
C GLN A 169 -43.99 -23.86 -2.78
N ASN A 170 -42.79 -24.28 -3.19
CA ASN A 170 -42.53 -25.64 -3.65
C ASN A 170 -42.84 -26.68 -2.55
N GLN A 171 -42.38 -26.46 -1.31
CA GLN A 171 -42.68 -27.36 -0.20
C GLN A 171 -44.19 -27.50 0.03
N ARG A 172 -44.93 -26.39 0.01
CA ARG A 172 -46.41 -26.43 0.12
C ARG A 172 -47.06 -27.19 -1.04
N LEU A 173 -46.52 -27.08 -2.26
CA LEU A 173 -47.03 -27.82 -3.42
C LEU A 173 -46.73 -29.32 -3.31
N ILE A 174 -45.53 -29.69 -2.88
CA ILE A 174 -45.15 -31.08 -2.59
C ILE A 174 -46.10 -31.70 -1.57
N ASP A 175 -46.39 -30.99 -0.47
CA ASP A 175 -47.33 -31.47 0.55
C ASP A 175 -48.78 -31.59 0.04
N LYS A 176 -49.20 -30.72 -0.88
CA LYS A 176 -50.52 -30.84 -1.54
C LYS A 176 -50.56 -32.06 -2.45
N MET A 177 -49.52 -32.29 -3.26
CA MET A 177 -49.43 -33.46 -4.14
C MET A 177 -49.38 -34.75 -3.35
N ARG A 178 -48.61 -34.80 -2.25
CA ARG A 178 -48.57 -35.97 -1.37
C ARG A 178 -49.95 -36.32 -0.83
N ARG A 179 -50.67 -35.35 -0.27
CA ARG A 179 -52.06 -35.54 0.21
C ARG A 179 -53.02 -35.96 -0.90
N TYR A 180 -52.85 -35.40 -2.10
CA TYR A 180 -53.65 -35.78 -3.26
C TYR A 180 -53.40 -37.24 -3.65
N ILE A 181 -52.14 -37.66 -3.78
CA ILE A 181 -51.76 -39.05 -4.09
C ILE A 181 -52.28 -40.01 -3.03
N ASP A 182 -52.13 -39.70 -1.75
CA ASP A 182 -52.62 -40.54 -0.64
C ASP A 182 -54.15 -40.72 -0.72
N ALA A 183 -54.91 -39.64 -0.96
CA ALA A 183 -56.35 -39.71 -1.13
C ALA A 183 -56.76 -40.54 -2.36
N ARG A 184 -55.99 -40.48 -3.44
CA ARG A 184 -56.24 -41.26 -4.66
C ARG A 184 -55.96 -42.74 -4.47
N ILE A 185 -54.89 -43.10 -3.77
CA ILE A 185 -54.61 -44.48 -3.40
C ILE A 185 -55.77 -45.04 -2.57
N GLN A 186 -56.28 -44.27 -1.60
CA GLN A 186 -57.43 -44.69 -0.79
C GLN A 186 -58.71 -44.84 -1.62
N GLU A 187 -59.03 -43.87 -2.49
CA GLU A 187 -60.21 -43.95 -3.36
C GLU A 187 -60.17 -45.17 -4.29
N ALA A 188 -58.99 -45.48 -4.84
CA ALA A 188 -58.80 -46.65 -5.68
C ALA A 188 -58.97 -47.97 -4.90
N GLN A 189 -58.48 -48.04 -3.66
CA GLN A 189 -58.70 -49.20 -2.78
C GLN A 189 -60.18 -49.38 -2.43
N ASP A 190 -60.89 -48.29 -2.12
CA ASP A 190 -62.32 -48.32 -1.80
C ASP A 190 -63.16 -48.73 -3.03
N ASP A 191 -62.83 -48.21 -4.23
CA ASP A 191 -63.45 -48.61 -5.49
C ASP A 191 -63.23 -50.11 -5.77
N GLN A 192 -62.01 -50.61 -5.58
CA GLN A 192 -61.69 -52.03 -5.75
C GLN A 192 -62.48 -52.92 -4.76
N ALA A 193 -62.61 -52.49 -3.51
CA ALA A 193 -63.40 -53.19 -2.50
C ALA A 193 -64.89 -53.24 -2.85
N ARG A 194 -65.47 -52.12 -3.30
CA ARG A 194 -66.88 -52.06 -3.76
C ARG A 194 -67.14 -52.98 -4.94
N VAL A 195 -66.25 -53.02 -5.92
CA VAL A 195 -66.41 -53.91 -7.08
C VAL A 195 -66.28 -55.37 -6.68
N ALA A 196 -65.33 -55.73 -5.81
CA ALA A 196 -65.23 -57.08 -5.28
C ALA A 196 -66.52 -57.51 -4.57
N GLN A 197 -67.16 -56.62 -3.81
CA GLN A 197 -68.45 -56.87 -3.18
C GLN A 197 -69.57 -57.10 -4.22
N VAL A 198 -69.66 -56.25 -5.24
CA VAL A 198 -70.67 -56.40 -6.31
C VAL A 198 -70.50 -57.70 -7.08
N VAL A 199 -69.26 -58.11 -7.37
CA VAL A 199 -68.96 -59.39 -8.02
C VAL A 199 -69.41 -60.58 -7.15
N GLU A 200 -69.22 -60.49 -5.83
CA GLU A 200 -69.68 -61.54 -4.91
C GLU A 200 -71.21 -61.58 -4.80
N GLU A 201 -71.87 -60.43 -4.75
CA GLU A 201 -73.34 -60.34 -4.80
C GLU A 201 -73.90 -60.91 -6.10
N ALA A 202 -73.24 -60.64 -7.25
CA ALA A 202 -73.60 -61.23 -8.54
C ALA A 202 -73.48 -62.77 -8.53
N ARG A 203 -72.40 -63.33 -7.95
CA ARG A 203 -72.25 -64.79 -7.78
C ARG A 203 -73.31 -65.41 -6.89
N SER A 204 -73.70 -64.71 -5.82
CA SER A 204 -74.80 -65.13 -4.96
C SER A 204 -76.11 -65.21 -5.74
N LEU A 205 -76.40 -64.23 -6.59
CA LEU A 205 -77.57 -64.25 -7.47
C LEU A 205 -77.51 -65.39 -8.50
N GLU A 206 -76.34 -65.72 -9.06
CA GLU A 206 -76.18 -66.90 -9.94
C GLU A 206 -76.54 -68.22 -9.24
N SER A 207 -76.25 -68.34 -7.94
CA SER A 207 -76.63 -69.53 -7.16
C SER A 207 -78.16 -69.64 -6.99
N LEU A 208 -78.82 -68.50 -6.78
CA LEU A 208 -80.27 -68.38 -6.65
C LEU A 208 -80.99 -68.66 -7.97
N THR A 209 -80.52 -68.09 -9.07
CA THR A 209 -81.07 -68.36 -10.41
C THR A 209 -80.89 -69.83 -10.78
N LYS A 210 -79.75 -70.45 -10.45
CA LYS A 210 -79.54 -71.89 -10.65
C LYS A 210 -80.57 -72.73 -9.88
N LEU A 211 -80.84 -72.39 -8.62
CA LEU A 211 -81.88 -73.07 -7.85
C LEU A 211 -83.27 -72.94 -8.51
N ILE A 212 -83.64 -71.75 -9.00
CA ILE A 212 -84.92 -71.52 -9.69
C ILE A 212 -84.96 -72.35 -10.99
N LYS A 213 -83.85 -72.44 -11.73
CA LYS A 213 -83.76 -73.29 -12.92
C LYS A 213 -84.01 -74.75 -12.56
N ASP A 214 -83.38 -75.24 -11.50
CA ASP A 214 -83.53 -76.63 -11.06
C ASP A 214 -84.97 -76.92 -10.61
N ILE A 215 -85.63 -75.97 -9.93
CA ILE A 215 -87.06 -76.06 -9.58
C ILE A 215 -87.93 -76.07 -10.84
N ALA A 216 -87.66 -75.20 -11.82
CA ALA A 216 -88.39 -75.15 -13.07
C ALA A 216 -88.24 -76.46 -13.86
N ALA A 217 -87.04 -77.04 -13.91
CA ALA A 217 -86.78 -78.33 -14.54
C ALA A 217 -87.52 -79.49 -13.85
N GLN A 218 -87.53 -79.51 -12.51
CA GLN A 218 -88.31 -80.48 -11.73
C GLN A 218 -89.82 -80.31 -11.95
N THR A 219 -90.30 -79.06 -12.00
CA THR A 219 -91.72 -78.74 -12.25
C THR A 219 -92.13 -79.15 -13.66
N ASN A 220 -91.25 -78.96 -14.65
CA ASN A 220 -91.44 -79.41 -16.02
C ASN A 220 -91.51 -80.95 -16.10
N LEU A 221 -90.66 -81.66 -15.37
CA LEU A 221 -90.69 -83.12 -15.26
C LEU A 221 -91.97 -83.63 -14.57
N LEU A 222 -92.40 -82.98 -13.50
CA LEU A 222 -93.66 -83.28 -12.81
C LEU A 222 -94.86 -83.06 -13.74
N ALA A 223 -94.87 -81.96 -14.48
CA ALA A 223 -95.90 -81.64 -15.46
C ALA A 223 -95.93 -82.64 -16.62
N LEU A 224 -94.75 -83.08 -17.10
CA LEU A 224 -94.65 -84.12 -18.12
C LEU A 224 -95.23 -85.46 -17.62
N ASN A 225 -94.89 -85.87 -16.39
CA ASN A 225 -95.44 -87.06 -15.78
C ASN A 225 -96.97 -86.95 -15.61
N ALA A 226 -97.47 -85.78 -15.21
CA ALA A 226 -98.91 -85.52 -15.10
C ALA A 226 -99.62 -85.55 -16.46
N ALA A 227 -99.01 -85.03 -17.53
CA ALA A 227 -99.54 -85.08 -18.88
C ALA A 227 -99.60 -86.51 -19.42
N ILE A 228 -98.58 -87.33 -19.15
CA ILE A 228 -98.56 -88.76 -19.49
C ILE A 228 -99.70 -89.50 -18.77
N GLU A 229 -99.89 -89.28 -17.47
CA GLU A 229 -100.93 -89.96 -16.70
C GLU A 229 -102.34 -89.46 -17.08
N ALA A 230 -102.49 -88.17 -17.41
CA ALA A 230 -103.71 -87.61 -17.96
C ALA A 230 -104.09 -88.22 -19.33
N ALA A 231 -103.11 -88.47 -20.21
CA ALA A 231 -103.32 -89.18 -21.46
C ALA A 231 -103.71 -90.66 -21.23
N ARG A 232 -103.16 -91.28 -20.18
CA ARG A 232 -103.44 -92.67 -19.78
C ARG A 232 -104.86 -92.86 -19.22
N ALA A 233 -105.41 -91.84 -18.56
CA ALA A 233 -106.78 -91.82 -18.02
C ALA A 233 -107.88 -91.55 -19.08
N GLY A 234 -107.52 -91.31 -20.35
CA GLY A 234 -108.48 -91.12 -21.44
C GLY A 234 -109.41 -89.90 -21.25
N GLU A 235 -110.71 -90.08 -21.48
CA GLU A 235 -111.72 -89.00 -21.35
C GLU A 235 -111.79 -88.39 -19.94
N ALA A 236 -111.50 -89.17 -18.89
CA ALA A 236 -111.52 -88.68 -17.50
C ALA A 236 -110.32 -87.77 -17.14
N GLY A 237 -109.21 -87.86 -17.89
CA GLY A 237 -107.98 -87.10 -17.65
C GLY A 237 -107.91 -85.75 -18.38
N ARG A 238 -108.93 -85.41 -19.18
CA ARG A 238 -108.88 -84.29 -20.13
C ARG A 238 -108.66 -82.91 -19.48
N GLY A 239 -109.25 -82.67 -18.31
CA GLY A 239 -109.02 -81.45 -17.52
C GLY A 239 -107.61 -81.38 -16.90
N PHE A 240 -107.08 -82.52 -16.46
CA PHE A 240 -105.71 -82.61 -15.93
C PHE A 240 -104.65 -82.46 -17.02
N ALA A 241 -104.93 -82.92 -18.24
CA ALA A 241 -104.03 -82.73 -19.39
C ALA A 241 -103.82 -81.24 -19.70
N VAL A 242 -104.89 -80.43 -19.67
CA VAL A 242 -104.81 -78.98 -19.91
C VAL A 242 -103.96 -78.29 -18.83
N VAL A 243 -104.16 -78.64 -17.55
CA VAL A 243 -103.37 -78.09 -16.44
C VAL A 243 -101.91 -78.51 -16.55
N ALA A 244 -101.64 -79.78 -16.87
CA ALA A 244 -100.29 -80.30 -17.03
C ALA A 244 -99.54 -79.61 -18.18
N ASP A 245 -100.19 -79.40 -19.33
CA ASP A 245 -99.60 -78.66 -20.45
C ASP A 245 -99.33 -77.19 -20.09
N GLU A 246 -100.22 -76.54 -19.34
CA GLU A 246 -100.02 -75.15 -18.89
C GLU A 246 -98.88 -75.04 -17.87
N VAL A 247 -98.77 -75.96 -16.91
CA VAL A 247 -97.64 -76.02 -15.95
C VAL A 247 -96.32 -76.31 -16.67
N ARG A 248 -96.34 -77.18 -17.69
CA ARG A 248 -95.16 -77.47 -18.52
C ARG A 248 -94.70 -76.22 -19.27
N LYS A 249 -95.64 -75.47 -19.84
CA LYS A 249 -95.37 -74.21 -20.54
C LYS A 249 -94.81 -73.15 -19.58
N LEU A 250 -95.42 -72.96 -18.40
CA LEU A 250 -94.93 -72.03 -17.37
C LEU A 250 -93.52 -72.38 -16.90
N SER A 251 -93.23 -73.68 -16.72
CA SER A 251 -91.91 -74.15 -16.30
C SER A 251 -90.85 -73.87 -17.36
N ALA A 252 -91.16 -74.11 -18.64
CA ALA A 252 -90.27 -73.78 -19.76
C ALA A 252 -90.06 -72.27 -19.95
N GLU A 253 -91.10 -71.46 -19.74
CA GLU A 253 -90.98 -69.99 -19.73
C GLU A 253 -90.13 -69.50 -18.54
N THR A 254 -90.25 -70.14 -17.38
CA THR A 254 -89.43 -69.85 -16.19
C THR A 254 -87.95 -70.19 -16.45
N GLU A 255 -87.64 -71.35 -17.03
CA GLU A 255 -86.26 -71.69 -17.40
C GLU A 255 -85.65 -70.65 -18.37
N LYS A 256 -86.41 -70.21 -19.38
CA LYS A 256 -85.99 -69.14 -20.30
C LYS A 256 -85.74 -67.82 -19.58
N ALA A 257 -86.64 -67.41 -18.70
CA ALA A 257 -86.49 -66.18 -17.92
C ALA A 257 -85.25 -66.22 -17.02
N VAL A 258 -85.01 -67.36 -16.37
CA VAL A 258 -83.83 -67.58 -15.52
C VAL A 258 -82.52 -67.51 -16.32
N LEU A 259 -82.48 -68.09 -17.52
CA LEU A 259 -81.31 -67.98 -18.42
C LEU A 259 -81.04 -66.52 -18.82
N ALA A 260 -82.09 -65.76 -19.14
CA ALA A 260 -81.97 -64.34 -19.47
C ALA A 260 -81.49 -63.51 -18.26
N ILE A 261 -81.97 -63.81 -17.05
CA ILE A 261 -81.50 -63.17 -15.81
C ILE A 261 -80.02 -63.47 -15.56
N ASN A 262 -79.58 -64.73 -15.72
CA ASN A 262 -78.17 -65.08 -15.56
C ASN A 262 -77.26 -64.36 -16.57
N GLN A 263 -77.67 -64.29 -17.84
CA GLN A 263 -76.94 -63.51 -18.83
C GLN A 263 -76.89 -62.02 -18.47
N GLY A 264 -77.99 -61.47 -17.93
CA GLY A 264 -78.03 -60.10 -17.42
C GLY A 264 -77.08 -59.85 -16.25
N ILE A 265 -77.04 -60.75 -15.25
CA ILE A 265 -76.13 -60.67 -14.10
C ILE A 265 -74.67 -60.70 -14.54
N GLN A 266 -74.30 -61.64 -15.42
CA GLN A 266 -72.94 -61.72 -15.97
C GLN A 266 -72.58 -60.49 -16.80
N GLY A 267 -73.52 -59.98 -17.59
CA GLY A 267 -73.33 -58.77 -18.38
C GLY A 267 -73.10 -57.53 -17.50
N VAL A 268 -73.86 -57.38 -16.41
CA VAL A 268 -73.70 -56.28 -15.45
C VAL A 268 -72.37 -56.39 -14.71
N ALA A 269 -72.02 -57.58 -14.19
CA ALA A 269 -70.75 -57.80 -13.50
C ALA A 269 -69.54 -57.49 -14.41
N GLY A 270 -69.55 -57.99 -15.64
CA GLY A 270 -68.50 -57.70 -16.63
C GLY A 270 -68.44 -56.22 -17.02
N THR A 271 -69.59 -55.56 -17.16
CA THR A 271 -69.63 -54.11 -17.45
C THR A 271 -69.03 -53.29 -16.31
N ILE A 272 -69.31 -53.67 -15.05
CA ILE A 272 -68.76 -53.00 -13.86
C ILE A 272 -67.25 -53.20 -13.76
N GLU A 273 -66.73 -54.40 -14.05
CA GLU A 273 -65.29 -54.65 -14.10
C GLU A 273 -64.60 -53.81 -15.19
N ILE A 274 -65.19 -53.75 -16.39
CA ILE A 274 -64.65 -52.93 -17.50
C ILE A 274 -64.67 -51.44 -17.12
N GLN A 275 -65.79 -50.94 -16.57
CA GLN A 275 -65.90 -49.56 -16.13
C GLN A 275 -64.91 -49.21 -15.02
N LEU A 276 -64.64 -50.12 -14.07
CA LEU A 276 -63.61 -49.90 -13.06
C LEU A 276 -62.22 -49.83 -13.69
N LYS A 277 -61.91 -50.76 -14.60
CA LYS A 277 -60.62 -50.78 -15.30
C LYS A 277 -60.42 -49.51 -16.13
N GLU A 278 -61.47 -49.05 -16.80
CA GLU A 278 -61.46 -47.75 -17.48
C GLU A 278 -61.28 -46.62 -16.47
N LYS A 279 -62.07 -46.55 -15.40
CA LYS A 279 -61.99 -45.49 -14.38
C LYS A 279 -60.60 -45.37 -13.76
N LEU A 280 -59.95 -46.50 -13.46
CA LEU A 280 -58.58 -46.56 -12.96
C LEU A 280 -57.53 -46.13 -14.01
N SER A 281 -57.86 -46.23 -15.30
CA SER A 281 -56.96 -45.88 -16.40
C SER A 281 -57.16 -44.47 -16.97
N THR A 282 -58.34 -43.86 -16.84
CA THR A 282 -58.69 -42.59 -17.52
C THR A 282 -59.07 -41.43 -16.60
N VAL A 283 -59.40 -41.66 -15.33
CA VAL A 283 -59.93 -40.56 -14.49
C VAL A 283 -58.84 -39.71 -13.84
N ASN A 284 -58.87 -38.40 -14.15
CA ASN A 284 -58.12 -37.26 -13.58
C ASN A 284 -56.68 -37.02 -14.02
N LEU A 285 -56.22 -37.64 -15.13
CA LEU A 285 -54.94 -37.30 -15.74
C LEU A 285 -54.77 -35.78 -15.94
N ASP A 286 -55.80 -35.06 -16.39
CA ASP A 286 -55.68 -33.61 -16.64
C ASP A 286 -55.34 -32.78 -15.39
N LYS A 287 -55.96 -33.07 -14.24
CA LYS A 287 -55.70 -32.34 -12.98
C LYS A 287 -54.34 -32.71 -12.41
N GLU A 288 -53.97 -33.98 -12.50
CA GLU A 288 -52.70 -34.49 -12.01
C GLU A 288 -51.54 -33.99 -12.88
N GLN A 289 -51.73 -34.00 -14.20
CA GLN A 289 -50.79 -33.47 -15.19
C GLN A 289 -50.66 -31.94 -15.09
N ALA A 290 -51.74 -31.22 -14.78
CA ALA A 290 -51.66 -29.79 -14.48
C ALA A 290 -50.89 -29.50 -13.18
N ALA A 291 -51.12 -30.26 -12.11
CA ALA A 291 -50.40 -30.10 -10.84
C ALA A 291 -48.91 -30.47 -10.97
N LEU A 292 -48.60 -31.57 -11.68
CA LEU A 292 -47.23 -31.97 -12.00
C LEU A 292 -46.54 -30.97 -12.94
N GLY A 293 -47.28 -30.40 -13.89
CA GLY A 293 -46.78 -29.32 -14.76
C GLY A 293 -46.40 -28.08 -13.96
N GLN A 294 -47.30 -27.63 -13.06
CA GLN A 294 -47.02 -26.50 -12.17
C GLN A 294 -45.81 -26.77 -11.26
N PHE A 295 -45.67 -27.99 -10.76
CA PHE A 295 -44.52 -28.39 -9.95
C PHE A 295 -43.22 -28.40 -10.76
N ALA A 296 -43.25 -28.94 -11.97
CA ALA A 296 -42.09 -28.93 -12.87
C ALA A 296 -41.66 -27.50 -13.20
N ASP A 297 -42.61 -26.61 -13.49
CA ASP A 297 -42.34 -25.20 -13.77
C ASP A 297 -41.72 -24.49 -12.56
N GLN A 298 -42.21 -24.76 -11.34
CA GLN A 298 -41.63 -24.21 -10.11
C GLN A 298 -40.21 -24.74 -9.82
N LEU A 299 -39.94 -26.03 -10.10
CA LEU A 299 -38.59 -26.57 -9.97
C LEU A 299 -37.62 -25.98 -10.99
N ILE A 300 -38.07 -25.76 -12.24
CA ILE A 300 -37.27 -25.06 -13.26
C ILE A 300 -36.99 -23.62 -12.80
N GLY A 301 -37.98 -22.92 -12.26
CA GLY A 301 -37.82 -21.58 -11.69
C GLY A 301 -36.79 -21.53 -10.56
N LEU A 302 -36.85 -22.50 -9.65
CA LEU A 302 -35.88 -22.63 -8.56
C LEU A 302 -34.46 -22.89 -9.07
N GLY A 303 -34.32 -23.78 -10.06
CA GLY A 303 -33.03 -24.07 -10.70
C GLY A 303 -32.40 -22.82 -11.32
N ARG A 304 -33.21 -22.00 -12.01
CA ARG A 304 -32.75 -20.72 -12.58
C ARG A 304 -32.34 -19.72 -11.50
N SER A 305 -33.14 -19.57 -10.43
CA SER A 305 -32.81 -18.68 -9.30
C SER A 305 -31.47 -19.07 -8.66
N TYR A 306 -31.21 -20.36 -8.45
CA TYR A 306 -29.92 -20.82 -7.96
C TYR A 306 -28.77 -20.57 -8.93
N GLU A 307 -28.99 -20.75 -10.22
CA GLU A 307 -28.00 -20.45 -11.25
C GLU A 307 -27.65 -18.96 -11.28
N ASP A 308 -28.63 -18.08 -11.11
CA ASP A 308 -28.45 -16.63 -11.04
C ASP A 308 -27.67 -16.23 -9.77
N ILE A 309 -27.98 -16.82 -8.62
CA ILE A 309 -27.21 -16.61 -7.37
C ILE A 309 -25.74 -17.02 -7.55
N LEU A 310 -25.49 -18.20 -8.14
CA LEU A 310 -24.13 -18.70 -8.35
C LEU A 310 -23.33 -17.81 -9.31
N ARG A 311 -23.96 -17.37 -10.42
CA ARG A 311 -23.34 -16.42 -11.35
C ARG A 311 -23.03 -15.08 -10.70
N HIS A 312 -23.94 -14.57 -9.88
CA HIS A 312 -23.75 -13.33 -9.14
C HIS A 312 -22.58 -13.44 -8.16
N GLN A 313 -22.54 -14.51 -7.35
CA GLN A 313 -21.43 -14.78 -6.43
C GLN A 313 -20.08 -14.92 -7.16
N GLU A 314 -20.05 -15.61 -8.30
CA GLU A 314 -18.84 -15.71 -9.11
C GLU A 314 -18.36 -14.31 -9.56
N THR A 315 -19.27 -13.48 -10.05
CA THR A 315 -18.97 -12.10 -10.48
C THR A 315 -18.43 -11.25 -9.33
N VAL A 316 -19.02 -11.35 -8.15
CA VAL A 316 -18.55 -10.67 -6.93
C VAL A 316 -17.13 -11.10 -6.58
N ILE A 317 -16.87 -12.41 -6.52
CA ILE A 317 -15.55 -12.95 -6.16
C ILE A 317 -14.48 -12.50 -7.18
N GLN A 318 -14.79 -12.56 -8.47
CA GLN A 318 -13.86 -12.14 -9.53
C GLN A 318 -13.55 -10.64 -9.44
N THR A 319 -14.57 -9.81 -9.21
CA THR A 319 -14.41 -8.35 -9.09
C THR A 319 -13.58 -7.99 -7.85
N VAL A 320 -13.90 -8.60 -6.69
CA VAL A 320 -13.14 -8.40 -5.45
C VAL A 320 -11.69 -8.83 -5.61
N LYS A 321 -11.44 -9.98 -6.26
CA LYS A 321 -10.10 -10.46 -6.53
C LYS A 321 -9.32 -9.49 -7.41
N ALA A 322 -9.91 -9.05 -8.54
CA ALA A 322 -9.26 -8.11 -9.45
C ALA A 322 -8.93 -6.78 -8.77
N SER A 323 -9.86 -6.22 -8.00
CA SER A 323 -9.61 -4.99 -7.21
C SER A 323 -8.59 -5.20 -6.10
N SER A 324 -8.53 -6.39 -5.48
CA SER A 324 -7.50 -6.69 -4.49
C SER A 324 -6.10 -6.81 -5.09
N GLU A 325 -5.97 -7.36 -6.29
CA GLU A 325 -4.71 -7.41 -7.05
C GLU A 325 -4.27 -6.00 -7.47
N GLU A 326 -5.20 -5.18 -7.98
CA GLU A 326 -4.99 -3.76 -8.30
C GLU A 326 -4.49 -2.97 -7.08
N LEU A 327 -5.21 -3.06 -5.95
CA LEU A 327 -4.82 -2.41 -4.70
C LEU A 327 -3.45 -2.86 -4.22
N SER A 328 -3.13 -4.16 -4.30
CA SER A 328 -1.83 -4.69 -3.89
C SER A 328 -0.69 -4.10 -4.72
N ALA A 329 -0.89 -3.96 -6.04
CA ALA A 329 0.09 -3.32 -6.92
C ALA A 329 0.27 -1.83 -6.56
N MET A 330 -0.81 -1.10 -6.31
CA MET A 330 -0.76 0.32 -5.91
C MET A 330 -0.05 0.51 -4.56
N PHE A 331 -0.26 -0.38 -3.59
CA PHE A 331 0.46 -0.35 -2.31
C PHE A 331 1.95 -0.61 -2.47
N LEU A 332 2.34 -1.60 -3.28
CA LEU A 332 3.75 -1.88 -3.55
C LEU A 332 4.45 -0.70 -4.22
N ASP A 333 3.80 -0.06 -5.17
CA ASP A 333 4.30 1.13 -5.86
C ASP A 333 4.43 2.33 -4.90
N THR A 334 3.47 2.51 -3.99
CA THR A 334 3.54 3.52 -2.93
C THR A 334 4.65 3.22 -1.91
N LEU A 335 4.90 1.95 -1.59
CA LEU A 335 6.03 1.58 -0.72
C LEU A 335 7.38 1.82 -1.39
N ALA A 336 7.48 1.58 -2.70
CA ALA A 336 8.69 1.88 -3.45
C ALA A 336 8.99 3.39 -3.45
N SER A 337 7.97 4.24 -3.56
CA SER A 337 8.18 5.70 -3.56
C SER A 337 8.73 6.23 -2.24
N VAL A 338 8.50 5.56 -1.11
CA VAL A 338 9.04 5.93 0.22
C VAL A 338 10.57 5.82 0.30
N GLN A 339 11.23 5.12 -0.64
CA GLN A 339 12.69 4.98 -0.68
C GLN A 339 13.45 6.31 -0.75
N PHE A 340 12.79 7.40 -1.18
CA PHE A 340 13.37 8.75 -1.16
C PHE A 340 13.91 9.16 0.23
N GLN A 341 13.36 8.60 1.32
CA GLN A 341 13.79 8.90 2.68
C GLN A 341 15.27 8.56 2.92
N ASP A 342 15.77 7.46 2.35
CA ASP A 342 17.18 7.09 2.52
C ASP A 342 18.10 8.06 1.76
N VAL A 343 17.68 8.47 0.55
CA VAL A 343 18.38 9.49 -0.24
C VAL A 343 18.41 10.83 0.50
N THR A 344 17.27 11.27 1.04
CA THR A 344 17.17 12.50 1.85
C THR A 344 18.08 12.42 3.08
N ARG A 345 18.07 11.30 3.82
CA ARG A 345 18.96 11.09 4.97
C ARG A 345 20.42 11.24 4.57
N GLN A 346 20.84 10.56 3.49
CA GLN A 346 22.23 10.61 3.02
C GLN A 346 22.64 12.03 2.61
N GLN A 347 21.77 12.80 1.94
CA GLN A 347 22.06 14.18 1.54
C GLN A 347 22.21 15.12 2.76
N ILE A 348 21.39 14.93 3.80
CA ILE A 348 21.50 15.68 5.06
C ILE A 348 22.79 15.32 5.81
N GLU A 349 23.17 14.04 5.84
CA GLU A 349 24.44 13.60 6.42
C GLU A 349 25.64 14.24 5.72
N HIS A 350 25.67 14.22 4.38
CA HIS A 350 26.73 14.87 3.60
C HIS A 350 26.83 16.38 3.89
N THR A 351 25.69 17.06 4.04
CA THR A 351 25.66 18.50 4.35
C THR A 351 26.13 18.76 5.78
N THR A 352 25.76 17.91 6.73
CA THR A 352 26.20 17.99 8.13
C THR A 352 27.71 17.77 8.25
N GLU A 353 28.27 16.82 7.52
CA GLU A 353 29.72 16.61 7.42
C GLU A 353 30.42 17.82 6.82
N ALA A 354 29.85 18.42 5.77
CA ALA A 354 30.40 19.62 5.14
C ALA A 354 30.40 20.82 6.09
N LEU A 355 29.32 21.02 6.86
CA LEU A 355 29.27 22.05 7.91
C LEU A 355 30.33 21.82 9.00
N SER A 356 30.54 20.57 9.40
CA SER A 356 31.57 20.24 10.40
C SER A 356 32.98 20.54 9.87
N ARG A 357 33.24 20.23 8.59
CA ARG A 357 34.50 20.58 7.91
C ARG A 357 34.71 22.09 7.82
N LEU A 358 33.66 22.86 7.58
CA LEU A 358 33.72 24.31 7.59
C LEU A 358 34.09 24.85 8.98
N ASP A 359 33.49 24.30 10.04
CA ASP A 359 33.79 24.68 11.43
C ASP A 359 35.26 24.38 11.79
N GLU A 360 35.74 23.18 11.44
CA GLU A 360 37.15 22.80 11.60
C GLU A 360 38.09 23.73 10.83
N HIS A 361 37.74 24.09 9.58
CA HIS A 361 38.54 25.00 8.76
C HIS A 361 38.62 26.40 9.37
N LEU A 362 37.48 26.96 9.80
CA LEU A 362 37.43 28.27 10.46
C LEU A 362 38.23 28.28 11.77
N GLY A 363 38.16 27.19 12.54
CA GLY A 363 39.03 26.97 13.71
C GLY A 363 40.52 26.95 13.33
N GLY A 364 40.87 26.27 12.24
CA GLY A 364 42.22 26.25 11.68
C GLY A 364 42.72 27.63 11.25
N LEU A 365 41.88 28.46 10.63
CA LEU A 365 42.22 29.85 10.27
C LEU A 365 42.45 30.71 11.52
N ALA A 366 41.67 30.51 12.58
CA ALA A 366 41.88 31.19 13.85
C ALA A 366 43.22 30.78 14.50
N GLU A 367 43.55 29.49 14.46
CA GLU A 367 44.85 28.99 14.95
C GLU A 367 46.02 29.53 14.10
N ARG A 368 45.82 29.64 12.79
CA ARG A 368 46.79 30.21 11.85
C ARG A 368 47.14 31.67 12.19
N LEU A 369 46.15 32.47 12.60
CA LEU A 369 46.34 33.85 13.08
C LEU A 369 47.07 33.91 14.43
N LEU A 370 46.77 32.98 15.35
CA LEU A 370 47.44 32.90 16.66
C LEU A 370 48.90 32.44 16.54
N GLN A 371 49.20 31.58 15.56
CA GLN A 371 50.54 31.07 15.27
C GLN A 371 51.20 31.81 14.09
N ALA A 372 51.15 33.14 14.08
CA ALA A 372 51.65 33.96 12.97
C ALA A 372 53.13 33.69 12.63
N ASP A 373 53.94 33.34 13.64
CA ASP A 373 55.38 33.09 13.50
C ASP A 373 55.72 31.66 13.06
N ASN A 374 54.73 30.78 12.87
CA ASN A 374 54.95 29.40 12.41
C ASN A 374 54.90 29.33 10.87
N PRO A 375 56.05 29.16 10.17
CA PRO A 375 56.08 29.08 8.72
C PRO A 375 55.59 27.74 8.16
N ASP A 376 55.48 26.71 9.00
CA ASP A 376 55.10 25.34 8.60
C ASP A 376 53.61 25.04 8.82
N PHE A 377 52.81 26.02 9.23
CA PHE A 377 51.36 25.84 9.37
C PHE A 377 50.75 25.55 8.00
N LYS A 378 50.03 24.43 7.89
CA LYS A 378 49.34 24.00 6.68
C LYS A 378 47.86 23.85 6.95
N TYR A 379 47.05 24.36 6.04
CA TYR A 379 45.63 24.07 5.98
C TYR A 379 45.24 23.79 4.53
N VAL A 380 44.04 23.22 4.35
CA VAL A 380 43.47 22.93 3.04
C VAL A 380 42.53 24.07 2.68
N PRO A 381 42.70 24.78 1.54
CA PRO A 381 41.82 25.87 1.14
C PRO A 381 40.35 25.44 1.02
N LEU A 382 39.42 26.36 1.30
CA LEU A 382 37.97 26.11 1.15
C LEU A 382 37.58 25.65 -0.26
N THR A 383 38.28 26.12 -1.28
CA THR A 383 38.08 25.69 -2.67
C THR A 383 38.34 24.19 -2.84
N GLN A 384 39.38 23.64 -2.20
CA GLN A 384 39.67 22.22 -2.23
C GLN A 384 38.64 21.41 -1.40
N HIS A 385 38.14 21.96 -0.29
CA HIS A 385 37.02 21.35 0.44
C HIS A 385 35.74 21.26 -0.41
N LEU A 386 35.47 22.24 -1.27
CA LEU A 386 34.36 22.18 -2.23
C LEU A 386 34.57 21.12 -3.30
N GLU A 387 35.78 21.00 -3.84
CA GLU A 387 36.13 19.95 -4.81
C GLU A 387 35.97 18.55 -4.21
N GLU A 388 36.43 18.35 -2.96
CA GLU A 388 36.24 17.08 -2.25
C GLU A 388 34.76 16.76 -2.01
N LEU A 389 33.96 17.77 -1.65
CA LEU A 389 32.51 17.61 -1.49
C LEU A 389 31.86 17.21 -2.82
N TYR A 390 32.24 17.88 -3.92
CA TYR A 390 31.76 17.55 -5.26
C TYR A 390 32.17 16.14 -5.70
N ALA A 391 33.38 15.69 -5.36
CA ALA A 391 33.86 14.34 -5.67
C ALA A 391 33.07 13.24 -4.95
N ARG A 392 32.57 13.52 -3.73
CA ARG A 392 31.77 12.59 -2.93
C ARG A 392 30.34 12.40 -3.41
N TYR A 393 29.82 13.29 -4.25
CA TYR A 393 28.47 13.12 -4.78
C TYR A 393 28.38 11.92 -5.71
N VAL A 394 27.39 11.08 -5.47
CA VAL A 394 27.13 9.92 -6.32
C VAL A 394 26.04 10.24 -7.35
N MET A 395 25.13 11.17 -7.03
CA MET A 395 24.02 11.53 -7.91
C MET A 395 24.30 12.77 -8.77
N ASP A 396 23.85 12.73 -10.01
CA ASP A 396 23.95 13.85 -10.95
C ASP A 396 23.14 15.08 -10.49
N SER A 397 22.02 14.87 -9.80
CA SER A 397 21.23 15.95 -9.19
C SER A 397 22.06 16.77 -8.20
N GLN A 398 22.80 16.11 -7.31
CA GLN A 398 23.68 16.78 -6.35
C GLN A 398 24.79 17.56 -7.05
N ARG A 399 25.36 17.00 -8.12
CA ARG A 399 26.40 17.65 -8.92
C ARG A 399 25.87 18.90 -9.62
N SER A 400 24.69 18.84 -10.21
CA SER A 400 24.03 19.98 -10.85
C SER A 400 23.79 21.10 -9.85
N VAL A 401 23.16 20.78 -8.70
CA VAL A 401 22.86 21.75 -7.64
C VAL A 401 24.13 22.44 -7.13
N HIS A 402 25.23 21.69 -6.96
CA HIS A 402 26.51 22.27 -6.56
C HIS A 402 27.08 23.24 -7.61
N GLN A 403 27.06 22.86 -8.89
CA GLN A 403 27.55 23.72 -9.96
C GLN A 403 26.68 24.97 -10.12
N ASP A 404 25.36 24.83 -10.06
CA ASP A 404 24.42 25.95 -10.17
C ASP A 404 24.63 26.96 -9.02
N ALA A 405 24.89 26.48 -7.80
CA ALA A 405 25.19 27.34 -6.66
C ALA A 405 26.52 28.08 -6.82
N LEU A 406 27.56 27.44 -7.37
CA LEU A 406 28.83 28.11 -7.69
C LEU A 406 28.67 29.17 -8.79
N HIS A 407 27.79 28.93 -9.76
CA HIS A 407 27.54 29.87 -10.85
C HIS A 407 26.65 31.06 -10.45
N GLN A 408 25.66 30.85 -9.57
CA GLN A 408 24.81 31.94 -9.05
C GLN A 408 25.59 33.01 -8.30
N ASP A 409 26.69 32.65 -7.64
CA ASP A 409 27.56 33.59 -6.91
C ASP A 409 28.51 34.36 -7.86
N THR A 410 28.71 33.88 -9.09
CA THR A 410 29.59 34.53 -10.09
C THR A 410 28.94 35.62 -10.94
N GLY A 411 27.63 35.87 -10.77
CA GLY A 411 26.94 36.98 -11.39
C GLY A 411 26.97 36.97 -12.93
N ASP A 412 26.08 36.18 -13.53
CA ASP A 412 25.44 36.61 -14.78
C ASP A 412 23.96 36.23 -14.73
N GLY A 413 23.10 37.25 -14.79
CA GLY A 413 21.64 37.12 -14.89
C GLY A 413 21.19 36.67 -16.28
N GLY A 414 21.91 35.72 -16.87
CA GLY A 414 21.81 35.33 -18.26
C GLY A 414 21.44 33.86 -18.44
N SER A 415 20.13 33.59 -18.43
CA SER A 415 19.47 32.51 -19.20
C SER A 415 20.12 31.12 -19.19
N LYS A 416 19.53 30.17 -18.45
CA LYS A 416 19.43 28.74 -18.81
C LYS A 416 18.15 28.21 -18.14
N GLY A 417 17.23 27.52 -18.81
CA GLY A 417 17.44 26.58 -19.90
C GLY A 417 16.97 25.22 -19.39
N SER A 418 15.71 24.90 -19.66
CA SER A 418 14.98 23.65 -19.39
C SER A 418 15.72 22.58 -18.58
N ALA A 419 15.34 22.41 -17.32
CA ALA A 419 15.55 21.17 -16.60
C ALA A 419 14.86 20.03 -17.39
N LYS A 420 15.66 19.12 -17.93
CA LYS A 420 15.19 17.84 -18.45
C LYS A 420 14.76 17.01 -17.25
N ILE A 421 13.46 16.82 -17.13
CA ILE A 421 12.84 15.85 -16.24
C ILE A 421 13.24 14.47 -16.77
N GLU A 422 14.10 13.75 -16.03
CA GLU A 422 14.26 12.32 -16.25
C GLU A 422 13.35 11.59 -15.26
N LEU A 423 12.32 10.95 -15.82
CA LEU A 423 11.49 9.97 -15.13
C LEU A 423 12.35 8.77 -14.74
N PHE A 424 12.30 8.38 -13.48
CA PHE A 424 12.32 6.97 -13.06
C PHE A 424 11.25 6.75 -11.99
#